data_AF-A0A397DZT3-F1
#
_entry.id   AF-A0A397DZT3-F1
#
_cell.length_a   1.000
_cell.length_b   1.000
_cell.length_c   1.000
_cell.angle_alpha   90.00
_cell.angle_beta   90.00
_cell.angle_gamma   90.00
#
_symmetry.space_group_name_H-M   'P 1'
#
loop_
_entity.id
_entity.type
_entity.pdbx_description
1 polymer ?
#
loop_
_entity_poly.entity_id
_entity_poly.type
_entity_poly.pdbx_seq_one_letter_code
_entity_poly.pdbx_strand_id
1 'polypeptide(L)'
;YIPKGLRLSEEERVAILAFHKAEWSIRRIAKELMLSHGAVRRLMREPELYGTLPRGGSQPKLNIRDQRTVLPAASKGDSSSSRLKQDLQLEVSARTVRRLLAKSPHPKYKKRKPTPKLTAAHKLARVVWAKSLVDLGLGWNQVVFSDEEKFNLDGPDGLPYYCHDLRKEEQTFLSRQNGGGSVMIWAGFSSKGLTEVAVLEGRQNSFVYSYTLTNYLMPFAHASHPDGYVFQQDNASIHTSQESKAFLAEQDIPLLG
;
A
#
# COMPACT_ATOMS: atom_id res chain seq x y z
N TYR A 1 -36.47 28.35 6.17
CA TYR A 1 -37.76 28.09 5.51
C TYR A 1 -37.73 26.68 4.93
N ILE A 2 -38.41 25.72 5.56
CA ILE A 2 -38.53 24.35 5.02
C ILE A 2 -39.75 24.36 4.10
N PRO A 3 -39.64 24.03 2.80
CA PRO A 3 -40.80 23.97 1.92
C PRO A 3 -41.75 22.88 2.41
N LYS A 4 -43.01 23.23 2.66
CA LYS A 4 -44.08 22.29 2.95
C LYS A 4 -44.60 21.73 1.62
N GLY A 5 -44.02 20.62 1.15
CA GLY A 5 -44.45 19.90 -0.06
C GLY A 5 -43.31 19.38 -0.94
N LEU A 6 -43.63 18.39 -1.78
CA LEU A 6 -42.74 17.89 -2.83
C LEU A 6 -42.50 18.97 -3.90
N ARG A 7 -41.37 18.86 -4.62
CA ARG A 7 -41.11 19.73 -5.78
C ARG A 7 -42.06 19.36 -6.92
N LEU A 8 -42.45 20.34 -7.72
CA LEU A 8 -43.18 20.09 -8.96
C LEU A 8 -42.34 19.17 -9.85
N SER A 9 -42.95 18.09 -10.32
CA SER A 9 -42.42 17.22 -11.36
C SER A 9 -42.23 17.99 -12.67
N GLU A 10 -41.51 17.40 -13.62
CA GLU A 10 -41.32 18.00 -14.94
C GLU A 10 -42.65 18.12 -15.69
N GLU A 11 -43.49 17.08 -15.61
CA GLU A 11 -44.83 17.05 -16.21
C GLU A 11 -45.75 18.15 -15.65
N GLU A 12 -45.78 18.32 -14.33
CA GLU A 12 -46.55 19.40 -13.69
C GLU A 12 -46.06 20.79 -14.12
N ARG A 13 -44.73 20.97 -14.29
CA ARG A 13 -44.18 22.25 -14.76
C ARG A 13 -44.60 22.53 -16.19
N VAL A 14 -44.53 21.54 -17.07
CA VAL A 14 -44.95 21.67 -18.48
C VAL A 14 -46.45 21.97 -18.57
N ALA A 15 -47.28 21.25 -17.80
CA ALA A 15 -48.73 21.48 -17.76
C ALA A 15 -49.08 22.89 -17.26
N ILE A 16 -48.41 23.36 -16.20
CA ILE A 16 -48.59 24.71 -15.68
C ILE A 16 -48.23 25.77 -16.75
N LEU A 17 -47.11 25.59 -17.47
CA LEU A 17 -46.69 26.50 -18.54
C LEU A 17 -47.67 26.48 -19.73
N ALA A 18 -48.19 25.30 -20.10
CA ALA A 18 -49.17 25.14 -21.16
C ALA A 18 -50.50 25.82 -20.82
N PHE A 19 -51.04 25.61 -19.61
CA PHE A 19 -52.29 26.27 -19.20
C PHE A 19 -52.14 27.79 -19.04
N HIS A 20 -50.96 28.26 -18.62
CA HIS A 20 -50.69 29.68 -18.60
C HIS A 20 -50.64 30.30 -20.00
N LYS A 21 -50.04 29.59 -20.97
CA LYS A 21 -50.06 30.00 -22.38
C LYS A 21 -51.49 30.07 -22.96
N ALA A 22 -52.41 29.25 -22.43
CA ALA A 22 -53.84 29.30 -22.72
C ALA A 22 -54.61 30.37 -21.93
N GLU A 23 -53.92 31.30 -21.26
CA GLU A 23 -54.49 32.42 -20.48
C GLU A 23 -55.33 32.00 -19.26
N TRP A 24 -55.10 30.81 -18.71
CA TRP A 24 -55.78 30.39 -17.48
C TRP A 24 -55.23 31.15 -16.27
N SER A 25 -56.12 31.56 -15.37
CA SER A 25 -55.70 32.20 -14.12
C SER A 25 -54.94 31.22 -13.22
N ILE A 26 -53.96 31.73 -12.45
CA ILE A 26 -53.15 30.93 -11.51
C ILE A 26 -54.03 30.11 -10.55
N ARG A 27 -55.16 30.68 -10.09
CA ARG A 27 -56.13 29.98 -9.23
C ARG A 27 -56.78 28.80 -9.93
N ARG A 28 -57.14 28.96 -11.22
CA ARG A 28 -57.74 27.89 -12.03
C ARG A 28 -56.73 26.77 -12.29
N ILE A 29 -55.50 27.13 -12.68
CA ILE A 29 -54.40 26.17 -12.89
C ILE A 29 -54.13 25.36 -11.63
N ALA A 30 -54.04 26.04 -10.48
CA ALA A 30 -53.83 25.38 -9.19
C ALA A 30 -54.95 24.40 -8.83
N LYS A 31 -56.21 24.76 -9.10
CA LYS A 31 -57.36 23.89 -8.83
C LYS A 31 -57.39 22.69 -9.78
N GLU A 32 -57.15 22.90 -11.06
CA GLU A 32 -57.18 21.87 -12.10
C GLU A 32 -56.10 20.80 -11.87
N LEU A 33 -54.88 21.24 -11.57
CA LEU A 33 -53.74 20.35 -11.32
C LEU A 33 -53.67 19.85 -9.88
N MET A 34 -54.63 20.20 -9.02
CA MET A 34 -54.63 19.89 -7.58
C MET A 34 -53.34 20.34 -6.87
N LEU A 35 -52.76 21.46 -7.29
CA LEU A 35 -51.52 22.03 -6.77
C LEU A 35 -51.76 23.21 -5.85
N SER A 36 -50.80 23.49 -4.98
CA SER A 36 -50.87 24.71 -4.17
C SER A 36 -50.72 25.96 -5.04
N HIS A 37 -51.57 26.96 -4.80
CA HIS A 37 -51.47 28.27 -5.45
C HIS A 37 -50.06 28.88 -5.33
N GLY A 38 -49.39 28.67 -4.19
CA GLY A 38 -48.04 29.17 -3.95
C GLY A 38 -46.99 28.51 -4.84
N ALA A 39 -47.12 27.20 -5.14
CA ALA A 39 -46.22 26.48 -6.02
C ALA A 39 -46.34 26.96 -7.47
N VAL A 40 -47.56 27.10 -7.98
CA VAL A 40 -47.84 27.61 -9.34
C VAL A 40 -47.34 29.05 -9.48
N ARG A 41 -47.65 29.92 -8.51
CA ARG A 41 -47.16 31.31 -8.50
C ARG A 41 -45.63 31.40 -8.48
N ARG A 42 -44.95 30.53 -7.71
CA ARG A 42 -43.48 30.52 -7.61
C ARG A 42 -42.83 30.08 -8.92
N LEU A 43 -43.38 29.05 -9.57
CA LEU A 43 -42.91 28.62 -10.90
C LEU A 43 -43.11 29.74 -11.93
N MET A 44 -44.28 30.39 -11.93
CA MET A 44 -44.60 31.46 -12.89
C MET A 44 -43.73 32.72 -12.73
N ARG A 45 -43.27 33.02 -11.52
CA ARG A 45 -42.42 34.18 -11.27
C ARG A 45 -41.05 34.04 -11.94
N GLU A 46 -40.44 32.86 -11.80
CA GLU A 46 -39.08 32.56 -12.29
C GLU A 46 -39.02 31.10 -12.81
N PRO A 47 -39.57 30.81 -13.99
CA PRO A 47 -39.70 29.44 -14.50
C PRO A 47 -38.35 28.78 -14.76
N GLU A 48 -37.38 29.53 -15.27
CA GLU A 48 -36.03 29.04 -15.59
C GLU A 48 -35.18 28.71 -14.34
N LEU A 49 -35.47 29.35 -13.20
CA LEU A 49 -34.74 29.15 -11.95
C LEU A 49 -35.39 28.11 -11.02
N TYR A 50 -36.55 27.58 -11.39
CA TYR A 50 -37.27 26.64 -10.54
C TYR A 50 -36.54 25.30 -10.41
N GLY A 51 -35.99 25.06 -9.22
CA GLY A 51 -35.35 23.80 -8.86
C GLY A 51 -33.88 23.68 -9.27
N THR A 52 -33.33 24.66 -10.01
CA THR A 52 -31.92 24.73 -10.41
C THR A 52 -31.00 25.17 -9.28
N LEU A 53 -31.50 25.98 -8.35
CA LEU A 53 -30.71 26.43 -7.20
C LEU A 53 -30.33 25.25 -6.29
N PRO A 54 -29.03 25.09 -5.97
CA PRO A 54 -28.57 24.06 -5.06
C PRO A 54 -29.18 24.30 -3.68
N ARG A 55 -29.69 23.22 -3.05
CA ARG A 55 -30.08 23.30 -1.65
C ARG A 55 -28.81 23.51 -0.83
N GLY A 56 -28.80 24.52 0.03
CA GLY A 56 -27.74 24.69 1.01
C GLY A 56 -27.58 23.39 1.80
N GLY A 57 -26.43 22.74 1.65
CA GLY A 57 -26.10 21.55 2.41
C GLY A 57 -25.84 21.89 3.88
N SER A 58 -25.81 20.86 4.72
CA SER A 58 -25.30 21.03 6.09
C SER A 58 -23.85 21.51 6.05
N GLN A 59 -23.52 22.42 6.96
CA GLN A 59 -22.15 22.89 7.12
C GLN A 59 -21.23 21.70 7.46
N PRO A 60 -20.04 21.59 6.84
CA PRO A 60 -19.07 20.55 7.17
C PRO A 60 -18.70 20.61 8.65
N LYS A 61 -18.60 19.45 9.31
CA LYS A 61 -18.13 19.37 10.71
C LYS A 61 -16.67 19.78 10.91
N LEU A 62 -15.87 19.74 9.84
CA LEU A 62 -14.48 20.18 9.83
C LEU A 62 -14.40 21.49 9.06
N ASN A 63 -14.01 22.56 9.76
CA ASN A 63 -13.87 23.89 9.17
C ASN A 63 -12.57 23.98 8.31
N ILE A 64 -12.36 25.10 7.64
CA ILE A 64 -11.19 25.31 6.76
C ILE A 64 -9.88 25.23 7.55
N ARG A 65 -9.85 25.72 8.80
CA ARG A 65 -8.67 25.66 9.68
C ARG A 65 -8.33 24.21 10.03
N ASP A 66 -9.32 23.41 10.41
CA ASP A 66 -9.13 22.00 10.73
C ASP A 66 -8.59 21.24 9.51
N GLN A 67 -9.12 21.53 8.32
CA GLN A 67 -8.62 20.94 7.07
C GLN A 67 -7.17 21.31 6.79
N ARG A 68 -6.78 22.56 7.05
CA ARG A 68 -5.40 23.04 6.91
C ARG A 68 -4.44 22.40 7.90
N THR A 69 -4.92 21.84 9.01
CA THR A 69 -4.09 21.12 9.97
C THR A 69 -4.07 19.61 9.69
N VAL A 70 -5.22 19.02 9.35
CA VAL A 70 -5.37 17.58 9.10
C VAL A 70 -4.62 17.15 7.84
N LEU A 71 -4.70 17.90 6.74
CA LEU A 71 -4.11 17.47 5.47
C LEU A 71 -2.57 17.41 5.52
N PRO A 72 -1.85 18.41 6.07
CA PRO A 72 -0.41 18.31 6.26
C PRO A 72 0.01 17.20 7.24
N ALA A 73 -0.74 17.00 8.33
CA ALA A 73 -0.47 15.93 9.27
C ALA A 73 -0.61 14.55 8.61
N ALA A 74 -1.69 14.33 7.84
CA ALA A 74 -1.89 13.10 7.09
C ALA A 74 -0.84 12.87 5.99
N SER A 75 -0.30 13.94 5.40
CA SER A 75 0.76 13.90 4.38
C SER A 75 2.11 13.36 4.89
N LYS A 76 2.29 13.22 6.21
CA LYS A 76 3.45 12.53 6.80
C LYS A 76 3.38 11.01 6.62
N GLY A 77 2.16 10.46 6.56
CA GLY A 77 1.94 9.03 6.32
C GLY A 77 2.23 8.12 7.52
N ASP A 78 2.36 8.67 8.73
CA ASP A 78 2.68 7.95 9.97
C ASP A 78 1.44 7.66 10.86
N SER A 79 0.31 8.29 10.56
CA SER A 79 -0.83 8.35 11.47
C SER A 79 -2.12 7.84 10.82
N SER A 80 -2.89 7.05 11.58
CA SER A 80 -4.23 6.62 11.17
C SER A 80 -5.26 7.76 11.33
N SER A 81 -6.43 7.64 10.72
CA SER A 81 -7.53 8.62 10.92
C SER A 81 -7.94 8.78 12.39
N SER A 82 -7.80 7.73 13.19
CA SER A 82 -8.10 7.77 14.63
C SER A 82 -7.00 8.48 15.42
N ARG A 83 -5.73 8.22 15.06
CA ARG A 83 -4.56 8.89 15.63
C ARG A 83 -4.58 10.39 15.33
N LEU A 84 -4.80 10.76 14.06
CA LEU A 84 -4.94 12.15 13.63
C LEU A 84 -6.06 12.90 14.38
N LYS A 85 -7.18 12.22 14.66
CA LYS A 85 -8.25 12.79 15.47
C LYS A 85 -7.77 13.10 16.89
N GLN A 86 -7.09 12.15 17.54
CA GLN A 86 -6.57 12.30 18.90
C GLN A 86 -5.48 13.38 18.98
N ASP A 87 -4.48 13.30 18.11
CA ASP A 87 -3.32 14.20 18.11
C ASP A 87 -3.71 15.65 17.82
N LEU A 88 -4.69 15.85 16.93
CA LEU A 88 -5.22 17.16 16.58
C LEU A 88 -6.42 17.59 17.45
N GLN A 89 -6.78 16.79 18.46
CA GLN A 89 -7.87 17.06 19.41
C GLN A 89 -9.18 17.44 18.71
N LEU A 90 -9.54 16.69 17.67
CA LEU A 90 -10.72 17.00 16.85
C LEU A 90 -11.97 16.35 17.44
N GLU A 91 -12.99 17.16 17.70
CA GLU A 91 -14.32 16.73 18.16
C GLU A 91 -15.20 16.14 17.03
N VAL A 92 -14.61 15.24 16.23
CA VAL A 92 -15.31 14.54 15.13
C VAL A 92 -15.03 13.05 15.16
N SER A 93 -15.81 12.26 14.43
CA SER A 93 -15.51 10.84 14.24
C SER A 93 -14.26 10.65 13.37
N ALA A 94 -13.50 9.58 13.60
CA ALA A 94 -12.40 9.18 12.69
C ALA A 94 -12.89 8.98 11.24
N ARG A 95 -14.16 8.60 11.04
CA ARG A 95 -14.80 8.50 9.72
C ARG A 95 -14.91 9.86 9.02
N THR A 96 -15.11 10.94 9.76
CA THR A 96 -15.14 12.30 9.21
C THR A 96 -13.77 12.69 8.66
N VAL A 97 -12.70 12.42 9.41
CA VAL A 97 -11.30 12.62 8.97
C VAL A 97 -11.02 11.82 7.70
N ARG A 98 -11.40 10.53 7.68
CA ARG A 98 -11.22 9.67 6.51
C ARG A 98 -11.95 10.19 5.26
N ARG A 99 -13.18 10.68 5.41
CA ARG A 99 -13.95 11.29 4.30
C ARG A 99 -13.27 12.53 3.76
N LEU A 100 -12.70 13.36 4.63
CA LEU A 100 -11.90 14.52 4.21
C LEU A 100 -10.71 14.08 3.36
N LEU A 101 -9.91 13.14 3.86
CA LEU A 101 -8.73 12.62 3.14
C LEU A 101 -9.12 12.02 1.78
N ALA A 102 -10.20 11.23 1.73
CA ALA A 102 -10.68 10.62 0.48
C ALA A 102 -11.15 11.66 -0.55
N LYS A 103 -11.77 12.76 -0.10
CA LYS A 103 -12.23 13.86 -0.96
C LYS A 103 -11.06 14.71 -1.48
N SER A 104 -9.95 14.76 -0.74
CA SER A 104 -8.79 15.54 -1.14
C SER A 104 -8.03 14.91 -2.32
N PRO A 105 -7.42 15.74 -3.19
CA PRO A 105 -6.77 15.25 -4.40
C PRO A 105 -5.46 14.51 -4.13
N HIS A 106 -4.66 14.98 -3.16
CA HIS A 106 -3.30 14.50 -2.93
C HIS A 106 -3.16 13.31 -1.97
N PRO A 107 -3.81 13.28 -0.78
CA PRO A 107 -3.65 12.15 0.13
C PRO A 107 -4.42 10.93 -0.40
N LYS A 108 -3.68 9.87 -0.74
CA LYS A 108 -4.24 8.58 -1.18
C LYS A 108 -3.78 7.46 -0.28
N TYR A 109 -4.70 6.57 0.07
CA TYR A 109 -4.37 5.36 0.82
C TYR A 109 -3.63 4.38 -0.08
N LYS A 110 -2.40 4.00 0.28
CA LYS A 110 -1.54 3.15 -0.54
C LYS A 110 -0.78 2.15 0.33
N LYS A 111 -0.53 0.95 -0.22
CA LYS A 111 0.36 -0.04 0.39
C LYS A 111 1.80 0.43 0.20
N ARG A 112 2.58 0.51 1.28
CA ARG A 112 4.03 0.72 1.24
C ARG A 112 4.66 -0.41 0.45
N LYS A 113 5.62 -0.07 -0.40
CA LYS A 113 6.38 -1.09 -1.12
C LYS A 113 7.42 -1.70 -0.15
N PRO A 114 7.44 -3.02 0.03
CA PRO A 114 8.45 -3.70 0.81
C PRO A 114 9.71 -3.82 -0.03
N THR A 115 10.43 -2.72 -0.22
CA THR A 115 11.67 -2.72 -1.00
C THR A 115 12.74 -1.88 -0.32
N PRO A 116 13.97 -2.40 -0.20
CA PRO A 116 15.10 -1.61 0.26
C PRO A 116 15.35 -0.45 -0.72
N LYS A 117 15.78 0.69 -0.20
CA LYS A 117 16.17 1.83 -1.05
C LYS A 117 17.48 1.48 -1.76
N LEU A 118 17.43 1.34 -3.09
CA LEU A 118 18.61 1.07 -3.91
C LEU A 118 19.34 2.38 -4.26
N THR A 119 20.59 2.49 -3.82
CA THR A 119 21.48 3.61 -4.22
C THR A 119 21.89 3.46 -5.69
N ALA A 120 22.43 4.52 -6.29
CA ALA A 120 22.97 4.46 -7.66
C ALA A 120 24.10 3.41 -7.78
N ALA A 121 24.96 3.32 -6.76
CA ALA A 121 26.01 2.31 -6.68
C ALA A 121 25.45 0.88 -6.67
N HIS A 122 24.39 0.61 -5.89
CA HIS A 122 23.75 -0.71 -5.88
C HIS A 122 23.20 -1.08 -7.26
N LYS A 123 22.59 -0.13 -7.97
CA LYS A 123 22.05 -0.37 -9.32
C LYS A 123 23.16 -0.72 -10.31
N LEU A 124 24.27 0.03 -10.28
CA LEU A 124 25.42 -0.24 -11.15
C LEU A 124 26.01 -1.62 -10.87
N ALA A 125 26.27 -1.95 -9.59
CA ALA A 125 26.82 -3.26 -9.20
C ALA A 125 25.92 -4.42 -9.66
N ARG A 126 24.60 -4.30 -9.48
CA ARG A 126 23.65 -5.31 -9.96
C ARG A 126 23.65 -5.48 -11.47
N VAL A 127 23.78 -4.39 -12.24
CA VAL A 127 23.84 -4.45 -13.71
C VAL A 127 25.15 -5.10 -14.17
N VAL A 128 26.27 -4.74 -13.55
CA VAL A 128 27.58 -5.35 -13.86
C VAL A 128 27.54 -6.86 -13.59
N TRP A 129 27.06 -7.25 -12.40
CA TRP A 129 26.92 -8.65 -12.01
C TRP A 129 25.97 -9.43 -12.94
N ALA A 130 24.81 -8.86 -13.28
CA ALA A 130 23.88 -9.52 -14.19
C ALA A 130 24.48 -9.72 -15.59
N LYS A 131 25.26 -8.75 -16.09
CA LYS A 131 25.95 -8.88 -17.38
C LYS A 131 27.04 -9.96 -17.32
N SER A 132 27.87 -9.96 -16.28
CA SER A 132 28.93 -10.96 -16.14
C SER A 132 28.39 -12.38 -16.08
N LEU A 133 27.21 -12.59 -15.47
CA LEU A 133 26.58 -13.91 -15.42
C LEU A 133 26.00 -14.35 -16.77
N VAL A 134 25.44 -13.42 -17.55
CA VAL A 134 24.99 -13.71 -18.92
C VAL A 134 26.19 -14.09 -19.80
N ASP A 135 27.29 -13.34 -19.70
CA ASP A 135 28.50 -13.57 -20.48
C ASP A 135 29.21 -14.87 -20.08
N LEU A 136 29.19 -15.22 -18.79
CA LEU A 136 29.79 -16.44 -18.27
C LEU A 136 29.08 -17.71 -18.77
N GLY A 137 27.82 -17.59 -19.24
CA GLY A 137 27.08 -18.72 -19.80
C GLY A 137 26.87 -19.87 -18.83
N LEU A 138 26.87 -19.58 -17.52
CA LEU A 138 26.74 -20.58 -16.46
C LEU A 138 25.50 -21.45 -16.70
N GLY A 139 25.71 -22.76 -16.66
CA GLY A 139 24.61 -23.71 -16.57
C GLY A 139 23.92 -23.54 -15.22
N TRP A 140 22.84 -22.77 -15.17
CA TRP A 140 22.01 -22.57 -13.96
C TRP A 140 21.58 -23.88 -13.28
N ASN A 141 21.63 -24.99 -14.03
CA ASN A 141 21.36 -26.33 -13.52
C ASN A 141 22.36 -26.79 -12.44
N GLN A 142 23.60 -26.30 -12.46
CA GLN A 142 24.66 -26.64 -11.50
C GLN A 142 24.76 -25.65 -10.32
N VAL A 143 23.95 -24.59 -10.31
CA VAL A 143 24.00 -23.59 -9.24
C VAL A 143 23.09 -24.03 -8.09
N VAL A 144 23.66 -24.05 -6.87
CA VAL A 144 22.92 -24.24 -5.62
C VAL A 144 22.80 -22.89 -4.93
N PHE A 145 21.58 -22.39 -4.81
CA PHE A 145 21.25 -21.16 -4.13
C PHE A 145 20.92 -21.46 -2.68
N SER A 146 21.24 -20.56 -1.75
CA SER A 146 20.76 -20.61 -0.38
C SER A 146 20.46 -19.23 0.16
N ASP A 147 19.58 -19.16 1.15
CA ASP A 147 19.30 -17.94 1.89
C ASP A 147 18.83 -18.25 3.32
N GLU A 148 18.96 -17.28 4.21
CA GLU A 148 18.39 -17.30 5.55
C GLU A 148 17.13 -16.45 5.61
N GLU A 149 16.02 -17.03 6.07
CA GLU A 149 14.78 -16.29 6.28
C GLU A 149 14.41 -16.27 7.76
N LYS A 150 14.06 -15.08 8.26
CA LYS A 150 13.61 -14.86 9.65
C LYS A 150 12.10 -14.66 9.69
N PHE A 151 11.40 -15.58 10.35
CA PHE A 151 9.97 -15.51 10.64
C PHE A 151 9.73 -14.93 12.02
N ASN A 152 9.05 -13.78 12.09
CA ASN A 152 8.64 -13.16 13.35
C ASN A 152 7.32 -13.81 13.85
N LEU A 153 7.25 -14.12 15.15
CA LEU A 153 6.07 -14.75 15.77
C LEU A 153 4.96 -13.73 16.10
N ASP A 154 5.27 -12.43 16.06
CA ASP A 154 4.45 -11.36 16.64
C ASP A 154 3.55 -10.62 15.63
N GLY A 155 3.07 -11.32 14.59
CA GLY A 155 2.15 -10.77 13.60
C GLY A 155 2.80 -9.86 12.55
N PRO A 156 2.02 -9.32 11.59
CA PRO A 156 2.56 -8.65 10.40
C PRO A 156 3.40 -7.41 10.74
N ASP A 157 4.53 -7.27 10.04
CA ASP A 157 5.51 -6.20 10.19
C ASP A 157 4.91 -4.81 9.90
N GLY A 158 4.36 -4.19 10.95
CA GLY A 158 3.86 -2.83 10.92
C GLY A 158 2.57 -2.65 10.11
N LEU A 159 2.20 -1.38 9.90
CA LEU A 159 1.07 -1.00 9.05
C LEU A 159 1.56 -0.98 7.60
N PRO A 160 1.20 -1.97 6.75
CA PRO A 160 1.65 -1.98 5.36
C PRO A 160 0.99 -0.87 4.54
N TYR A 161 0.05 -0.12 5.10
CA TYR A 161 -0.66 0.95 4.42
C TYR A 161 -0.41 2.30 5.07
N TYR A 162 -0.26 3.32 4.23
CA TYR A 162 -0.09 4.70 4.66
C TYR A 162 -0.89 5.65 3.77
N CYS A 163 -1.09 6.87 4.28
CA CYS A 163 -1.60 7.97 3.49
C CYS A 163 -0.43 8.58 2.69
N HIS A 164 -0.34 8.24 1.40
CA HIS A 164 0.65 8.77 0.49
C HIS A 164 0.19 10.12 -0.06
N ASP A 165 1.00 11.15 0.12
CA ASP A 165 0.84 12.40 -0.62
C ASP A 165 1.48 12.24 -2.00
N LEU A 166 0.65 12.30 -3.06
CA LEU A 166 1.07 12.13 -4.45
C LEU A 166 2.15 13.13 -4.91
N ARG A 167 2.44 14.17 -4.12
CA ARG A 167 3.48 15.17 -4.41
C ARG A 167 4.86 14.78 -3.87
N LYS A 168 4.97 13.68 -3.14
CA LYS A 168 6.20 13.19 -2.51
C LYS A 168 6.60 11.86 -3.14
N GLU A 169 7.85 11.45 -2.94
CA GLU A 169 8.27 10.09 -3.28
C GLU A 169 7.53 9.05 -2.43
N GLU A 170 7.39 7.85 -2.98
CA GLU A 170 6.78 6.73 -2.26
C GLU A 170 7.65 6.32 -1.06
N GLN A 171 7.00 6.04 0.07
CA GLN A 171 7.70 5.51 1.23
C GLN A 171 7.87 4.01 1.06
N THR A 172 9.11 3.55 1.21
CA THR A 172 9.41 2.14 1.41
C THR A 172 9.41 1.81 2.90
N PHE A 173 9.07 0.57 3.23
CA PHE A 173 9.15 0.05 4.58
C PHE A 173 10.17 -1.08 4.62
N LEU A 174 11.03 -1.06 5.63
CA LEU A 174 11.86 -2.19 6.03
C LEU A 174 11.18 -2.83 7.24
N SER A 175 11.08 -4.16 7.24
CA SER A 175 10.53 -4.93 8.36
C SER A 175 11.24 -4.61 9.67
N ARG A 176 10.54 -4.84 10.79
CA ARG A 176 11.15 -4.70 12.12
C ARG A 176 12.31 -5.67 12.23
N GLN A 177 13.48 -5.17 12.64
CA GLN A 177 14.67 -5.99 12.87
C GLN A 177 14.70 -6.60 14.28
N ASN A 178 14.04 -5.94 15.26
CA ASN A 178 14.20 -6.21 16.68
C ASN A 178 12.86 -6.30 17.43
N GLY A 179 12.81 -7.19 18.43
CA GLY A 179 11.67 -7.41 19.33
C GLY A 179 10.77 -8.58 18.90
N GLY A 180 10.21 -9.29 19.89
CA GLY A 180 9.39 -10.47 19.67
C GLY A 180 10.16 -11.77 19.55
N GLY A 181 9.44 -12.89 19.58
CA GLY A 181 10.01 -14.19 19.26
C GLY A 181 10.20 -14.33 17.76
N SER A 182 11.24 -15.02 17.32
CA SER A 182 11.47 -15.28 15.90
C SER A 182 12.15 -16.62 15.69
N VAL A 183 11.84 -17.26 14.56
CA VAL A 183 12.53 -18.45 14.07
C VAL A 183 13.30 -18.05 12.82
N MET A 184 14.60 -18.33 12.79
CA MET A 184 15.43 -18.18 11.60
C MET A 184 15.64 -19.56 11.00
N ILE A 185 15.48 -19.69 9.69
CA ILE A 185 15.77 -20.93 8.99
C ILE A 185 16.81 -20.67 7.90
N TRP A 186 17.56 -21.71 7.57
CA TRP A 186 18.38 -21.77 6.37
C TRP A 186 17.80 -22.84 5.45
N ALA A 187 17.76 -22.54 4.15
CA ALA A 187 17.40 -23.51 3.14
C ALA A 187 18.16 -23.22 1.84
N GLY A 188 18.48 -24.29 1.11
CA GLY A 188 19.04 -24.23 -0.22
C GLY A 188 18.16 -24.90 -1.26
N PHE A 189 18.34 -24.52 -2.53
CA PHE A 189 17.70 -25.16 -3.66
C PHE A 189 18.58 -25.11 -4.92
N SER A 190 18.29 -26.00 -5.85
CA SER A 190 18.85 -26.00 -7.19
C SER A 190 17.83 -26.56 -8.19
N SER A 191 18.21 -26.64 -9.46
CA SER A 191 17.40 -27.31 -10.49
C SER A 191 17.07 -28.78 -10.17
N LYS A 192 17.83 -29.40 -9.25
CA LYS A 192 17.73 -30.83 -8.89
C LYS A 192 16.90 -31.10 -7.64
N GLY A 193 16.51 -30.08 -6.89
CA GLY A 193 15.74 -30.26 -5.66
C GLY A 193 16.05 -29.21 -4.60
N LEU A 194 15.59 -29.51 -3.37
CA LEU A 194 15.72 -28.68 -2.18
C LEU A 194 16.64 -29.37 -1.17
N THR A 195 17.38 -28.60 -0.39
CA THR A 195 18.04 -29.13 0.82
C THR A 195 17.00 -29.44 1.89
N GLU A 196 17.41 -30.16 2.93
CA GLU A 196 16.69 -30.10 4.19
C GLU A 196 16.74 -28.67 4.76
N VAL A 197 15.69 -28.29 5.48
CA VAL A 197 15.59 -26.97 6.12
C VAL A 197 16.28 -27.04 7.48
N ALA A 198 17.25 -26.17 7.72
CA ALA A 198 17.91 -26.04 9.01
C ALA A 198 17.20 -24.97 9.85
N VAL A 199 16.84 -25.28 11.09
CA VAL A 199 16.41 -24.27 12.07
C VAL A 199 17.65 -23.71 12.74
N LEU A 200 17.86 -22.40 12.61
CA LEU A 200 19.02 -21.71 13.13
C LEU A 200 18.72 -21.14 14.51
N GLU A 201 19.34 -21.72 15.53
CA GLU A 201 19.16 -21.28 16.92
C GLU A 201 20.21 -20.23 17.33
N GLY A 202 19.73 -19.17 17.99
CA GLY A 202 20.60 -18.15 18.56
C GLY A 202 21.31 -17.28 17.53
N ARG A 203 22.44 -16.70 17.95
CA ARG A 203 23.21 -15.76 17.13
C ARG A 203 24.07 -16.52 16.12
N GLN A 204 23.89 -16.20 14.85
CA GLN A 204 24.70 -16.75 13.77
C GLN A 204 26.12 -16.17 13.78
N ASN A 205 27.10 -17.06 13.61
CA ASN A 205 28.51 -16.74 13.44
C ASN A 205 29.11 -17.68 12.38
N SER A 206 30.38 -17.49 12.03
CA SER A 206 31.06 -18.30 11.02
C SER A 206 31.07 -19.80 11.36
N PHE A 207 31.22 -20.18 12.63
CA PHE A 207 31.21 -21.59 13.03
C PHE A 207 29.84 -22.25 12.81
N VAL A 208 28.75 -21.60 13.23
CA VAL A 208 27.38 -22.11 13.00
C VAL A 208 27.08 -22.16 11.50
N TYR A 209 27.59 -21.18 10.75
CA TYR A 209 27.46 -21.17 9.30
C TYR A 209 28.17 -22.36 8.65
N SER A 210 29.45 -22.60 8.97
CA SER A 210 30.19 -23.78 8.50
C SER A 210 29.49 -25.08 8.87
N TYR A 211 28.98 -25.19 10.12
CA TYR A 211 28.18 -26.34 10.54
C TYR A 211 26.93 -26.53 9.67
N THR A 212 26.23 -25.44 9.34
CA THR A 212 25.04 -25.48 8.48
C THR A 212 25.41 -25.97 7.06
N LEU A 213 26.49 -25.45 6.48
CA LEU A 213 26.94 -25.90 5.16
C LEU A 213 27.34 -27.38 5.17
N THR A 214 28.09 -27.83 6.18
CA THR A 214 28.51 -29.24 6.29
C THR A 214 27.34 -30.20 6.40
N ASN A 215 26.30 -29.84 7.17
CA ASN A 215 25.20 -30.77 7.45
C ASN A 215 24.04 -30.69 6.45
N TYR A 216 23.84 -29.55 5.78
CA TYR A 216 22.67 -29.33 4.93
C TYR A 216 23.01 -29.06 3.47
N LEU A 217 24.06 -28.27 3.18
CA LEU A 217 24.48 -28.00 1.79
C LEU A 217 25.22 -29.19 1.19
N MET A 218 26.32 -29.62 1.83
CA MET A 218 27.24 -30.60 1.24
C MET A 218 26.57 -31.96 0.96
N PRO A 219 25.76 -32.55 1.86
CA PRO A 219 25.11 -33.83 1.59
C PRO A 219 24.16 -33.74 0.40
N PHE A 220 23.40 -32.65 0.31
CA PHE A 220 22.51 -32.39 -0.82
C PHE A 220 23.29 -32.20 -2.12
N ALA A 221 24.35 -31.39 -2.10
CA ALA A 221 25.15 -31.08 -3.27
C ALA A 221 25.88 -32.33 -3.80
N HIS A 222 26.49 -33.13 -2.93
CA HIS A 222 27.15 -34.38 -3.34
C HIS A 222 26.17 -35.42 -3.89
N ALA A 223 24.96 -35.50 -3.34
CA ALA A 223 23.95 -36.44 -3.84
C ALA A 223 23.31 -35.98 -5.17
N SER A 224 23.08 -34.68 -5.33
CA SER A 224 22.27 -34.14 -6.44
C SER A 224 23.12 -33.62 -7.61
N HIS A 225 24.39 -33.29 -7.36
CA HIS A 225 25.32 -32.70 -8.33
C HIS A 225 26.67 -33.45 -8.33
N PRO A 226 26.70 -34.74 -8.71
CA PRO A 226 27.93 -35.54 -8.71
C PRO A 226 28.99 -35.02 -9.69
N ASP A 227 28.57 -34.30 -10.73
CA ASP A 227 29.46 -33.69 -11.74
C ASP A 227 30.00 -32.31 -11.29
N GLY A 228 29.73 -31.90 -10.06
CA GLY A 228 30.10 -30.60 -9.50
C GLY A 228 28.96 -29.58 -9.51
N TYR A 229 29.11 -28.58 -8.64
CA TYR A 229 28.15 -27.49 -8.44
C TYR A 229 28.86 -26.16 -8.22
N VAL A 230 28.14 -25.06 -8.32
CA VAL A 230 28.57 -23.72 -7.88
C VAL A 230 27.62 -23.23 -6.81
N PHE A 231 28.16 -22.80 -5.67
CA PHE A 231 27.38 -22.34 -4.55
C PHE A 231 27.14 -20.83 -4.63
N GLN A 232 25.89 -20.41 -4.47
CA GLN A 232 25.50 -19.01 -4.38
C GLN A 232 25.01 -18.72 -2.96
N GLN A 233 25.64 -17.70 -2.36
CA GLN A 233 25.28 -17.12 -1.07
C GLN A 233 25.21 -15.59 -1.18
N ASP A 234 24.59 -14.93 -0.21
CA ASP A 234 24.60 -13.48 -0.12
C ASP A 234 25.93 -12.94 0.45
N ASN A 235 26.03 -11.60 0.56
CA ASN A 235 27.23 -10.93 1.09
C ASN A 235 27.10 -10.58 2.58
N ALA A 236 26.38 -11.37 3.38
CA ALA A 236 26.33 -11.18 4.82
C ALA A 236 27.75 -11.16 5.42
N SER A 237 27.92 -10.44 6.53
CA SER A 237 29.23 -10.29 7.17
C SER A 237 29.82 -11.63 7.64
N ILE A 238 28.97 -12.60 7.99
CA ILE A 238 29.40 -13.95 8.35
C ILE A 238 29.85 -14.76 7.13
N HIS A 239 29.23 -14.59 5.97
CA HIS A 239 29.58 -15.30 4.72
C HIS A 239 30.89 -14.77 4.12
N THR A 240 31.19 -13.49 4.37
CA THR A 240 32.38 -12.82 3.87
C THR A 240 33.54 -12.79 4.86
N SER A 241 33.38 -13.39 6.05
CA SER A 241 34.41 -13.48 7.09
C SER A 241 35.62 -14.31 6.64
N GLN A 242 36.76 -14.10 7.29
CA GLN A 242 37.98 -14.84 6.95
C GLN A 242 37.80 -16.34 7.21
N GLU A 243 37.14 -16.68 8.31
CA GLU A 243 36.87 -18.07 8.72
C GLU A 243 35.95 -18.77 7.71
N SER A 244 34.86 -18.12 7.31
CA SER A 244 33.92 -18.72 6.33
C SER A 244 34.57 -18.89 4.96
N LYS A 245 35.38 -17.92 4.52
CA LYS A 245 36.14 -18.04 3.26
C LYS A 245 37.19 -19.14 3.33
N ALA A 246 37.90 -19.27 4.44
CA ALA A 246 38.88 -20.32 4.65
C ALA A 246 38.21 -21.71 4.65
N PHE A 247 37.07 -21.84 5.32
CA PHE A 247 36.27 -23.06 5.31
C PHE A 247 35.80 -23.45 3.91
N LEU A 248 35.23 -22.51 3.15
CA LEU A 248 34.77 -22.78 1.77
C LEU A 248 35.94 -23.20 0.86
N ALA A 249 37.11 -22.59 1.03
CA ALA A 249 38.31 -22.98 0.30
C ALA A 249 38.84 -24.36 0.72
N GLU A 250 38.82 -24.68 2.01
CA GLU A 250 39.23 -25.99 2.54
C GLU A 250 38.32 -27.13 2.06
N GLN A 251 37.02 -26.85 1.91
CA GLN A 251 36.03 -27.81 1.42
C GLN A 251 35.89 -27.80 -0.12
N ASP A 252 36.74 -27.05 -0.84
CA ASP A 252 36.70 -26.90 -2.30
C ASP A 252 35.30 -26.51 -2.83
N ILE A 253 34.58 -25.62 -2.12
CA ILE A 253 33.23 -25.16 -2.50
C ILE A 253 33.37 -23.92 -3.40
N PRO A 254 33.11 -24.02 -4.71
CA PRO A 254 33.23 -22.88 -5.61
C PRO A 254 32.07 -21.91 -5.42
N LEU A 255 32.38 -20.63 -5.23
CA LEU A 255 31.40 -19.56 -5.06
C LEU A 255 31.01 -18.91 -6.39
N LEU A 256 29.73 -18.59 -6.52
CA LEU A 256 29.23 -17.70 -7.55
C LEU A 256 29.58 -16.25 -7.17
N GLY A 257 30.53 -15.65 -7.90
CA GLY A 257 30.97 -14.26 -7.74
C GLY A 257 29.95 -13.21 -8.15
#